data_AF-A0A8V0ZVS3-F1
#
_entry.id   AF-A0A8V0ZVS3-F1
#
_cell.length_a   1.000
_cell.length_b   1.000
_cell.length_c   1.000
_cell.angle_alpha   90.00
_cell.angle_beta   90.00
_cell.angle_gamma   90.00
#
_symmetry.space_group_name_H-M   'P 1'
#
loop_
_entity.id
_entity.type
_entity.pdbx_description
1 polymer ?
#
loop_
_entity_poly.entity_id
_entity_poly.type
_entity_poly.pdbx_seq_one_letter_code
_entity_poly.pdbx_strand_id
1 'polypeptide(L)'
;MKPNRGKTCAGERDYVYMLSAGNQHFVLTVPLKFPVQENISHLHGRLMLLHNLPCFVENDLKQSLNKFIEDETIKGYDREAEMALEAVKSGEVDINQLAETWAKAYKETTLEYAKPEENSWDEDFADVYHDLIHSPASETLLNLEHNYFVSISELISERDVELKKLQERQGAEMDKVMQELGKSLTDQDVNSLAARHFESQQDLENKWTNELKQSTAIQKQEYQEWVIKLHHDLKNPNNSSIRVSASLSIPMKL
;
A
#
# COMPACT_ATOMS: atom_id res chain seq x y z
N MET A 1 6.71 26.40 4.61
CA MET A 1 7.84 25.95 3.77
C MET A 1 7.79 26.73 2.45
N LYS A 2 8.90 27.35 2.02
CA LYS A 2 8.96 27.98 0.70
C LYS A 2 8.94 26.86 -0.34
N PRO A 3 8.11 26.92 -1.40
CA PRO A 3 8.20 25.94 -2.46
C PRO A 3 9.60 26.07 -3.05
N ASN A 4 10.37 24.98 -2.97
CA ASN A 4 11.64 24.86 -3.65
C ASN A 4 11.32 24.87 -5.14
N ARG A 5 11.24 26.07 -5.72
CA ARG A 5 11.26 26.24 -7.17
C ARG A 5 12.65 25.80 -7.59
N GLY A 6 12.78 24.50 -7.88
CA GLY A 6 13.83 24.02 -8.78
C GLY A 6 13.87 24.99 -9.94
N LYS A 7 15.09 25.31 -10.41
CA LYS A 7 15.29 26.18 -11.58
C LYS A 7 14.57 25.54 -12.76
N THR A 8 13.28 25.82 -12.87
CA THR A 8 12.51 25.58 -14.07
C THR A 8 13.29 26.23 -15.19
N CYS A 9 13.36 25.56 -16.33
CA CYS A 9 14.02 26.06 -17.53
C CYS A 9 13.27 27.32 -18.03
N ALA A 10 13.44 28.42 -17.30
CA ALA A 10 12.80 29.72 -17.52
C ALA A 10 13.52 30.39 -18.68
N GLY A 11 13.21 29.90 -19.89
CA GLY A 11 13.63 30.50 -21.15
C GLY A 11 12.49 31.32 -21.72
N GLU A 12 12.81 32.52 -22.22
CA GLU A 12 11.99 33.19 -23.21
C GLU A 12 12.19 32.45 -24.55
N ARG A 13 11.08 32.05 -25.17
CA ARG A 13 11.09 31.46 -26.51
C ARG A 13 10.11 32.20 -27.41
N ASP A 14 10.55 32.49 -28.61
CA ASP A 14 9.74 33.23 -29.57
C ASP A 14 8.79 32.27 -30.29
N TYR A 15 7.49 32.46 -30.07
CA TYR A 15 6.45 31.87 -30.89
C TYR A 15 6.36 32.64 -32.21
N VAL A 16 6.54 31.94 -33.32
CA VAL A 16 6.45 32.53 -34.67
C VAL A 16 5.26 31.93 -35.40
N TYR A 17 4.29 32.76 -35.73
CA TYR A 17 3.13 32.39 -36.53
C TYR A 17 3.19 33.08 -37.89
N MET A 18 3.13 32.31 -38.97
CA MET A 18 3.16 32.84 -40.34
C MET A 18 1.78 32.69 -40.99
N LEU A 19 1.22 33.80 -41.44
CA LEU A 19 -0.02 33.86 -42.21
C LEU A 19 0.30 34.24 -43.66
N SER A 20 -0.07 33.39 -44.61
CA SER A 20 0.01 33.69 -46.05
C SER A 20 -1.40 33.94 -46.60
N ALA A 21 -1.67 35.17 -47.04
CA ALA A 21 -2.90 35.56 -47.73
C ALA A 21 -2.56 36.03 -49.15
N GLY A 22 -2.66 35.12 -50.14
CA GLY A 22 -2.26 35.42 -51.52
C GLY A 22 -0.76 35.70 -51.65
N ASN A 23 -0.39 36.88 -52.18
CA ASN A 23 1.01 37.31 -52.34
C ASN A 23 1.60 38.02 -51.08
N GLN A 24 0.85 38.11 -49.98
CA GLN A 24 1.30 38.78 -48.76
C GLN A 24 1.53 37.76 -47.64
N HIS A 25 2.68 37.89 -46.96
CA HIS A 25 3.07 37.08 -45.81
C HIS A 25 3.14 37.98 -44.57
N PHE A 26 2.38 37.64 -43.54
CA PHE A 26 2.43 38.28 -42.22
C PHE A 26 3.10 37.32 -41.25
N VAL A 27 4.07 37.83 -40.47
CA VAL A 27 4.76 37.06 -39.45
C VAL A 27 4.47 37.72 -38.10
N LEU A 28 3.84 36.95 -37.20
CA LEU A 28 3.62 37.33 -35.82
C LEU A 28 4.68 36.64 -34.96
N THR A 29 5.53 37.43 -34.31
CA THR A 29 6.54 36.93 -33.37
C THR A 29 6.18 37.38 -31.95
N VAL A 30 6.01 36.42 -31.04
CA VAL A 30 5.59 36.66 -29.65
C VAL A 30 6.56 35.96 -28.69
N PRO A 31 7.29 36.68 -27.84
CA PRO A 31 8.12 36.06 -26.81
C PRO A 31 7.23 35.46 -25.70
N LEU A 32 7.38 34.16 -25.45
CA LEU A 32 6.67 33.42 -24.40
C LEU A 32 7.65 32.94 -23.33
N LYS A 33 7.25 33.11 -22.06
CA LYS A 33 7.99 32.61 -20.89
C LYS A 33 7.48 31.24 -20.49
N PHE A 34 8.37 30.26 -20.45
CA PHE A 34 8.06 28.90 -20.04
C PHE A 34 8.44 28.64 -18.57
N PRO A 35 7.68 27.80 -17.83
CA PRO A 35 6.40 27.22 -18.20
C PRO A 35 5.28 28.27 -18.26
N VAL A 36 4.43 28.21 -19.29
CA VAL A 36 3.34 29.18 -19.48
C VAL A 36 2.32 29.02 -18.36
N GLN A 37 2.24 30.00 -17.45
CA GLN A 37 1.31 30.01 -16.32
C GLN A 37 -0.07 30.57 -16.70
N GLU A 38 -0.17 31.29 -17.82
CA GLU A 38 -1.41 31.92 -18.27
C GLU A 38 -2.29 30.91 -19.02
N ASN A 39 -3.62 31.07 -18.90
CA ASN A 39 -4.56 30.26 -19.67
C ASN A 39 -4.42 30.57 -21.18
N ILE A 40 -4.25 29.53 -21.98
CA ILE A 40 -3.95 29.64 -23.42
C ILE A 40 -5.09 30.35 -24.18
N SER A 41 -6.34 30.23 -23.74
CA SER A 41 -7.47 30.94 -24.36
C SER A 41 -7.41 32.45 -24.10
N HIS A 42 -6.91 32.87 -22.93
CA HIS A 42 -6.71 34.29 -22.63
C HIS A 42 -5.53 34.86 -23.41
N LEU A 43 -4.43 34.10 -23.53
CA LEU A 43 -3.26 34.49 -24.31
C LEU A 43 -3.62 34.65 -25.80
N HIS A 44 -4.32 33.67 -26.36
CA HIS A 44 -4.86 33.71 -27.73
C HIS A 44 -5.76 34.92 -27.97
N GLY A 45 -6.73 35.17 -27.09
CA GLY A 45 -7.61 36.35 -27.19
C GLY A 45 -6.85 37.67 -27.13
N ARG A 46 -5.80 37.75 -26.29
CA ARG A 46 -4.91 38.93 -26.20
C ARG A 46 -4.15 39.16 -27.50
N LEU A 47 -3.64 38.10 -28.13
CA LEU A 47 -2.92 38.19 -29.41
C LEU A 47 -3.84 38.64 -30.56
N MET A 48 -5.07 38.12 -30.60
CA MET A 48 -6.09 38.53 -31.57
C MET A 48 -6.40 40.03 -31.48
N LEU A 49 -6.58 40.55 -30.25
CA LEU A 49 -6.91 41.95 -29.99
C LEU A 49 -5.73 42.92 -30.22
N LEU A 50 -4.53 42.56 -29.76
CA LEU A 50 -3.35 43.43 -29.85
C LEU A 50 -2.86 43.61 -31.28
N HIS A 51 -3.00 42.57 -32.12
CA HIS A 51 -2.49 42.57 -33.49
C HIS A 51 -3.57 42.79 -34.55
N ASN A 52 -4.83 43.08 -34.16
CA ASN A 52 -5.97 43.28 -35.06
C ASN A 52 -6.08 42.19 -36.15
N LEU A 53 -5.92 40.92 -35.75
CA LEU A 53 -5.89 39.81 -36.70
C LEU A 53 -7.30 39.48 -37.21
N PRO A 54 -7.46 39.08 -38.49
CA PRO A 54 -8.75 38.66 -39.01
C PRO A 54 -9.32 37.43 -38.30
N CYS A 55 -10.63 37.40 -38.07
CA CYS A 55 -11.31 36.30 -37.35
C CYS A 55 -11.16 34.92 -38.02
N PHE A 56 -10.90 34.85 -39.33
CA PHE A 56 -10.67 33.57 -40.02
C PHE A 56 -9.39 32.86 -39.57
N VAL A 57 -8.43 33.59 -38.99
CA VAL A 57 -7.14 33.08 -38.50
C VAL A 57 -7.25 32.53 -37.08
N GLU A 58 -8.35 32.86 -36.38
CA GLU A 58 -8.50 32.63 -34.95
C GLU A 58 -8.32 31.17 -34.54
N ASN A 59 -8.97 30.25 -35.27
CA ASN A 59 -8.92 28.81 -34.97
C ASN A 59 -7.54 28.22 -35.25
N ASP A 60 -6.91 28.62 -36.35
CA ASP A 60 -5.58 28.12 -36.75
C ASP A 60 -4.50 28.63 -35.80
N LEU A 61 -4.55 29.93 -35.45
CA LEU A 61 -3.66 30.53 -34.46
C LEU A 61 -3.80 29.84 -33.10
N LYS A 62 -5.03 29.56 -32.65
CA LYS A 62 -5.27 28.87 -31.38
C LYS A 62 -4.67 27.47 -31.39
N GLN A 63 -4.84 26.71 -32.47
CA GLN A 63 -4.29 25.36 -32.58
C GLN A 63 -2.76 25.36 -32.65
N SER A 64 -2.18 26.26 -33.45
CA SER A 64 -0.73 26.42 -33.59
C SER A 64 -0.07 26.84 -32.27
N LEU A 65 -0.69 27.79 -31.55
CA LEU A 65 -0.21 28.24 -30.25
C LEU A 65 -0.28 27.14 -29.18
N ASN A 66 -1.39 26.38 -29.12
CA ASN A 66 -1.50 25.24 -28.19
C ASN A 66 -0.42 24.20 -28.47
N LYS A 67 -0.23 23.80 -29.72
CA LYS A 67 0.79 22.82 -30.10
C LYS A 67 2.19 23.30 -29.75
N PHE A 68 2.51 24.56 -30.06
CA PHE A 68 3.83 25.11 -29.73
C PHE A 68 4.09 25.12 -28.21
N ILE A 69 3.11 25.54 -27.41
CA ILE A 69 3.24 25.55 -25.96
C ILE A 69 3.39 24.13 -25.42
N GLU A 70 2.60 23.17 -25.91
CA GLU A 70 2.68 21.76 -25.52
C GLU A 70 4.05 21.17 -25.87
N ASP A 71 4.49 21.30 -27.13
CA ASP A 71 5.77 20.77 -27.60
C ASP A 71 6.96 21.35 -26.85
N GLU A 72 7.00 22.67 -26.64
CA GLU A 72 8.11 23.32 -25.93
C GLU A 72 8.07 23.04 -24.41
N THR A 73 6.89 22.82 -23.85
CA THR A 73 6.74 22.39 -22.45
C THR A 73 7.27 20.96 -22.27
N ILE A 74 6.89 20.04 -23.15
CA ILE A 74 7.37 18.65 -23.14
C ILE A 74 8.90 18.62 -23.30
N LYS A 75 9.44 19.30 -24.31
CA LYS A 75 10.91 19.38 -24.51
C LYS A 75 11.63 19.99 -23.30
N GLY A 76 11.01 20.94 -22.61
CA GLY A 76 11.53 21.52 -21.38
C GLY A 76 11.66 20.48 -20.27
N TYR A 77 10.58 19.72 -20.03
CA TYR A 77 10.58 18.63 -19.04
C TYR A 77 11.51 17.49 -19.41
N ASP A 78 11.55 17.07 -20.68
CA ASP A 78 12.45 16.01 -21.15
C ASP A 78 13.91 16.39 -20.94
N ARG A 79 14.28 17.64 -21.26
CA ARG A 79 15.63 18.14 -21.04
C ARG A 79 15.98 18.19 -19.55
N GLU A 80 15.04 18.60 -18.69
CA GLU A 80 15.24 18.62 -17.24
C GLU A 80 15.41 17.22 -16.68
N ALA A 81 14.59 16.27 -17.13
CA ALA A 81 14.70 14.86 -16.77
C ALA A 81 16.05 14.27 -17.20
N GLU A 82 16.49 14.52 -18.44
CA GLU A 82 17.78 14.03 -18.93
C GLU A 82 18.95 14.62 -18.14
N MET A 83 18.92 15.93 -17.83
CA MET A 83 19.94 16.56 -16.99
C MET A 83 19.97 15.94 -15.58
N ALA A 84 18.82 15.66 -14.99
CA ALA A 84 18.74 14.99 -13.69
C ALA A 84 19.28 13.55 -13.73
N LEU A 85 18.99 12.81 -14.80
CA LEU A 85 19.52 11.46 -15.02
C LEU A 85 21.05 11.47 -15.18
N GLU A 86 21.60 12.41 -15.96
CA GLU A 86 23.04 12.55 -16.13
C GLU A 86 23.75 12.98 -14.83
N ALA A 87 23.13 13.85 -14.02
CA ALA A 87 23.65 14.22 -12.70
C ALA A 87 23.75 13.02 -11.74
N VAL A 88 22.79 12.08 -11.82
CA VAL A 88 22.84 10.82 -11.05
C VAL A 88 23.92 9.88 -11.61
N LYS A 89 24.01 9.71 -12.94
CA LYS A 89 25.01 8.82 -13.58
C LYS A 89 26.45 9.29 -13.35
N SER A 90 26.67 10.60 -13.37
CA SER A 90 28.00 11.21 -13.15
C SER A 90 28.43 11.23 -11.67
N GLY A 91 27.53 10.85 -10.74
CA GLY A 91 27.78 10.86 -9.31
C GLY A 91 27.78 12.25 -8.68
N GLU A 92 27.33 13.28 -9.40
CA GLU A 92 27.06 14.63 -8.85
C GLU A 92 25.95 14.58 -7.80
N VAL A 93 24.99 13.67 -7.99
CA VAL A 93 23.92 13.37 -7.03
C VAL A 93 24.11 11.98 -6.44
N ASP A 94 24.23 11.91 -5.11
CA ASP A 94 24.29 10.64 -4.38
C ASP A 94 22.92 9.95 -4.38
N ILE A 95 22.86 8.75 -4.95
CA ILE A 95 21.66 7.92 -5.06
C ILE A 95 21.07 7.63 -3.67
N ASN A 96 21.91 7.44 -2.65
CA ASN A 96 21.44 7.11 -1.31
C ASN A 96 20.75 8.31 -0.65
N GLN A 97 21.30 9.52 -0.81
CA GLN A 97 20.68 10.75 -0.32
C GLN A 97 19.36 11.05 -1.04
N LEU A 98 19.30 10.77 -2.35
CA LEU A 98 18.06 10.90 -3.11
C LEU A 98 17.00 9.92 -2.60
N ALA A 99 17.36 8.67 -2.37
CA ALA A 99 16.48 7.64 -1.82
C ALA A 99 15.99 8.00 -0.40
N GLU A 100 16.86 8.51 0.46
CA GLU A 100 16.51 9.00 1.79
C GLU A 100 15.54 10.19 1.72
N THR A 101 15.78 11.13 0.80
CA THR A 101 14.91 12.30 0.60
C THR A 101 13.52 11.87 0.13
N TRP A 102 13.46 10.92 -0.81
CA TRP A 102 12.21 10.32 -1.28
C TRP A 102 11.49 9.55 -0.17
N ALA A 103 12.19 8.71 0.58
CA ALA A 103 11.63 7.96 1.70
C ALA A 103 11.08 8.90 2.78
N LYS A 104 11.78 10.00 3.06
CA LYS A 104 11.33 11.05 3.98
C LYS A 104 10.07 11.75 3.47
N ALA A 105 10.07 12.20 2.21
CA ALA A 105 8.92 12.86 1.60
C ALA A 105 7.69 11.95 1.56
N TYR A 106 7.89 10.68 1.21
CA TYR A 106 6.85 9.65 1.27
C TYR A 106 6.34 9.47 2.69
N LYS A 107 7.22 9.27 3.68
CA LYS A 107 6.82 9.12 5.08
C LYS A 107 6.04 10.33 5.59
N GLU A 108 6.51 11.55 5.33
CA GLU A 108 5.83 12.78 5.74
C GLU A 108 4.45 12.91 5.10
N THR A 109 4.35 12.66 3.79
CA THR A 109 3.08 12.73 3.06
C THR A 109 2.12 11.62 3.52
N THR A 110 2.61 10.39 3.62
CA THR A 110 1.81 9.25 4.09
C THR A 110 1.37 9.47 5.53
N LEU A 111 2.16 10.07 6.42
CA LEU A 111 1.72 10.41 7.77
C LEU A 111 0.70 11.55 7.81
N GLU A 112 0.80 12.53 6.92
CA GLU A 112 -0.15 13.66 6.83
C GLU A 112 -1.53 13.23 6.34
N TYR A 113 -1.59 12.22 5.46
CA TYR A 113 -2.84 11.68 4.90
C TYR A 113 -3.26 10.32 5.47
N ALA A 114 -2.39 9.65 6.24
CA ALA A 114 -2.80 8.53 7.06
C ALA A 114 -3.77 9.08 8.09
N LYS A 115 -4.99 8.55 8.10
CA LYS A 115 -5.88 8.73 9.24
C LYS A 115 -5.08 8.36 10.49
N PRO A 116 -5.17 9.13 11.59
CA PRO A 116 -4.75 8.62 12.89
C PRO A 116 -5.32 7.21 13.01
N GLU A 117 -4.49 6.25 13.38
CA GLU A 117 -4.90 4.90 13.72
C GLU A 117 -6.22 5.04 14.49
N GLU A 118 -7.35 4.59 13.91
CA GLU A 118 -8.63 4.66 14.62
C GLU A 118 -8.35 4.11 16.00
N ASN A 119 -8.65 4.90 17.06
CA ASN A 119 -8.31 4.60 18.45
C ASN A 119 -8.20 3.09 18.61
N SER A 120 -6.96 2.59 18.63
CA SER A 120 -6.73 1.17 18.72
C SER A 120 -7.52 0.72 19.93
N TRP A 121 -8.46 -0.19 19.73
CA TRP A 121 -9.37 -0.67 20.78
C TRP A 121 -8.61 -1.11 22.05
N ASP A 122 -7.30 -1.32 21.98
CA ASP A 122 -6.40 -1.58 23.11
C ASP A 122 -6.48 -0.55 24.25
N GLU A 123 -6.59 0.76 23.98
CA GLU A 123 -6.63 1.76 25.07
C GLU A 123 -7.94 1.68 25.87
N ASP A 124 -9.09 1.53 25.19
CA ASP A 124 -10.39 1.37 25.85
C ASP A 124 -10.58 -0.06 26.40
N PHE A 125 -9.97 -1.07 25.79
CA PHE A 125 -10.11 -2.47 26.21
C PHE A 125 -9.46 -2.74 27.56
N ALA A 126 -8.27 -2.16 27.83
CA ALA A 126 -7.57 -2.38 29.08
C ALA A 126 -8.39 -1.92 30.30
N ASP A 127 -8.99 -0.73 30.21
CA ASP A 127 -9.84 -0.17 31.26
C ASP A 127 -11.13 -0.99 31.43
N VAL A 128 -11.77 -1.36 30.31
CA VAL A 128 -12.97 -2.21 30.31
C VAL A 128 -12.68 -3.58 30.93
N TYR A 129 -11.55 -4.19 30.59
CA TYR A 129 -11.14 -5.47 31.13
C TYR A 129 -10.84 -5.38 32.64
N HIS A 130 -10.16 -4.32 33.06
CA HIS A 130 -9.86 -4.05 34.48
C HIS A 130 -11.14 -3.89 35.31
N ASP A 131 -12.14 -3.17 34.80
CA ASP A 131 -13.43 -3.03 35.48
C ASP A 131 -14.17 -4.38 35.58
N LEU A 132 -14.13 -5.18 34.51
CA LEU A 132 -14.81 -6.47 34.47
C LEU A 132 -14.15 -7.55 35.34
N ILE A 133 -12.83 -7.60 35.42
CA ILE A 133 -12.13 -8.61 36.22
C ILE A 133 -12.38 -8.42 37.73
N HIS A 134 -12.67 -7.19 38.15
CA HIS A 134 -13.08 -6.87 39.52
C HIS A 134 -14.61 -6.94 39.73
N SER A 135 -15.37 -7.16 38.67
CA SER A 135 -16.82 -7.29 38.71
C SER A 135 -17.27 -8.73 39.02
N PRO A 136 -18.56 -8.95 39.34
CA PRO A 136 -19.13 -10.29 39.46
C PRO A 136 -19.07 -11.15 38.19
N ALA A 137 -18.72 -10.58 37.02
CA ALA A 137 -18.63 -11.31 35.76
C ALA A 137 -17.24 -11.93 35.51
N SER A 138 -16.29 -11.77 36.44
CA SER A 138 -14.90 -12.24 36.30
C SER A 138 -14.77 -13.75 36.05
N GLU A 139 -15.59 -14.58 36.70
CA GLU A 139 -15.59 -16.03 36.47
C GLU A 139 -16.00 -16.38 35.03
N THR A 140 -16.97 -15.65 34.47
CA THR A 140 -17.41 -15.88 33.08
C THR A 140 -16.34 -15.43 32.09
N LEU A 141 -15.68 -14.30 32.36
CA LEU A 141 -14.55 -13.78 31.59
C LEU A 141 -13.38 -14.78 31.54
N LEU A 142 -12.96 -15.29 32.71
CA LEU A 142 -11.87 -16.26 32.83
C LEU A 142 -12.22 -17.62 32.19
N ASN A 143 -13.47 -18.06 32.29
CA ASN A 143 -13.91 -19.28 31.60
C ASN A 143 -13.84 -19.12 30.08
N LEU A 144 -14.20 -17.96 29.55
CA LEU A 144 -14.10 -17.67 28.12
C LEU A 144 -12.63 -17.66 27.66
N GLU A 145 -11.73 -17.01 28.41
CA GLU A 145 -10.28 -17.04 28.15
C GLU A 145 -9.73 -18.46 28.14
N HIS A 146 -10.11 -19.26 29.14
CA HIS A 146 -9.68 -20.65 29.25
C HIS A 146 -10.13 -21.47 28.04
N ASN A 147 -11.38 -21.32 27.59
CA ASN A 147 -11.90 -22.03 26.42
C ASN A 147 -11.13 -21.67 25.14
N TYR A 148 -10.87 -20.38 24.90
CA TYR A 148 -10.06 -19.95 23.76
C TYR A 148 -8.62 -20.48 23.84
N PHE A 149 -8.01 -20.43 25.03
CA PHE A 149 -6.69 -20.99 25.26
C PHE A 149 -6.62 -22.50 24.95
N VAL A 150 -7.60 -23.28 25.42
CA VAL A 150 -7.66 -24.73 25.14
C VAL A 150 -7.79 -24.98 23.64
N SER A 151 -8.69 -24.27 22.96
CA SER A 151 -8.90 -24.42 21.52
C SER A 151 -7.64 -24.12 20.70
N ILE A 152 -6.92 -23.03 21.00
CA ILE A 152 -5.65 -22.71 20.30
C ILE A 152 -4.57 -23.72 20.63
N SER A 153 -4.50 -24.19 21.88
CA SER A 153 -3.54 -25.21 22.31
C SER A 153 -3.76 -26.54 21.57
N GLU A 154 -5.02 -26.93 21.36
CA GLU A 154 -5.37 -28.11 20.56
C GLU A 154 -4.91 -27.95 19.10
N LEU A 155 -5.20 -26.81 18.47
CA LEU A 155 -4.73 -26.53 17.10
C LEU A 155 -3.20 -26.55 16.97
N ILE A 156 -2.49 -25.98 17.94
CA ILE A 156 -1.02 -26.05 18.01
C ILE A 156 -0.55 -27.50 18.11
N SER A 157 -1.20 -28.30 18.96
CA SER A 157 -0.85 -29.71 19.13
C SER A 157 -1.09 -30.52 17.85
N GLU A 158 -2.15 -30.22 17.09
CA GLU A 158 -2.45 -30.88 15.83
C GLU A 158 -1.38 -30.56 14.79
N ARG A 159 -1.01 -29.28 14.64
CA ARG A 159 0.14 -28.86 13.81
C ARG A 159 1.40 -29.64 14.15
N ASP A 160 1.76 -29.70 15.43
CA ASP A 160 3.00 -30.32 15.86
C ASP A 160 3.01 -31.82 15.56
N VAL A 161 1.86 -32.49 15.72
CA VAL A 161 1.69 -33.90 15.36
C VAL A 161 1.80 -34.11 13.85
N GLU A 162 1.17 -33.26 13.03
CA GLU A 162 1.23 -33.38 11.56
C GLU A 162 2.62 -33.12 11.00
N LEU A 163 3.30 -32.07 11.48
CA LEU A 163 4.68 -31.76 11.08
C LEU A 163 5.63 -32.89 11.45
N LYS A 164 5.49 -33.45 12.66
CA LYS A 164 6.30 -34.59 13.10
C LYS A 164 6.06 -35.82 12.22
N LYS A 165 4.80 -36.14 11.91
CA LYS A 165 4.46 -37.26 11.00
C LYS A 165 5.05 -37.07 9.60
N LEU A 166 5.05 -35.84 9.08
CA LEU A 166 5.67 -35.54 7.79
C LEU A 166 7.19 -35.76 7.86
N GLN A 167 7.85 -35.22 8.87
CA GLN A 167 9.30 -35.38 9.08
C GLN A 167 9.71 -36.85 9.22
N GLU A 168 8.97 -37.65 9.99
CA GLU A 168 9.24 -39.08 10.15
C GLU A 168 9.10 -39.83 8.82
N ARG A 169 8.07 -39.50 8.02
CA ARG A 169 7.88 -40.10 6.69
C ARG A 169 9.01 -39.73 5.74
N GLN A 170 9.36 -38.44 5.68
CA GLN A 170 10.43 -37.92 4.84
C GLN A 170 11.79 -38.53 5.22
N GLY A 171 12.07 -38.69 6.52
CA GLY A 171 13.25 -39.39 7.02
C GLY A 171 13.31 -40.84 6.52
N ALA A 172 12.22 -41.59 6.68
CA ALA A 172 12.14 -42.98 6.22
C ALA A 172 12.25 -43.12 4.68
N GLU A 173 11.73 -42.16 3.91
CA GLU A 173 11.88 -42.12 2.45
C GLU A 173 13.31 -41.81 2.03
N MET A 174 13.94 -40.83 2.67
CA MET A 174 15.34 -40.47 2.41
C MET A 174 16.29 -41.63 2.75
N ASP A 175 16.08 -42.31 3.88
CA ASP A 175 16.86 -43.49 4.27
C ASP A 175 16.79 -44.60 3.22
N LYS A 176 15.61 -44.86 2.66
CA LYS A 176 15.43 -45.86 1.58
C LYS A 176 16.17 -45.47 0.31
N VAL A 177 16.05 -44.20 -0.11
CA VAL A 177 16.73 -43.71 -1.30
C VAL A 177 18.25 -43.76 -1.14
N MET A 178 18.75 -43.40 0.05
CA MET A 178 20.18 -43.50 0.37
C MET A 178 20.71 -44.95 0.33
N GLN A 179 19.89 -45.95 0.69
CA GLN A 179 20.29 -47.37 0.61
C GLN A 179 20.37 -47.91 -0.84
N GLU A 180 19.61 -47.33 -1.75
CA GLU A 180 19.53 -47.68 -3.18
C GLU A 180 20.46 -46.83 -4.06
N LEU A 181 21.07 -45.78 -3.49
CA LEU A 181 21.98 -44.88 -4.16
C LEU A 181 23.21 -45.62 -4.70
N GLY A 182 23.51 -45.42 -5.99
CA GLY A 182 24.60 -46.12 -6.68
C GLY A 182 24.30 -47.58 -7.05
N LYS A 183 23.13 -48.11 -6.69
CA LYS A 183 22.63 -49.42 -7.15
C LYS A 183 21.57 -49.23 -8.25
N SER A 184 20.46 -48.62 -7.88
CA SER A 184 19.29 -48.42 -8.75
C SER A 184 18.90 -46.94 -8.89
N LEU A 185 19.31 -46.10 -7.94
CA LEU A 185 19.04 -44.67 -7.91
C LEU A 185 20.32 -43.84 -8.07
N THR A 186 20.14 -42.63 -8.57
CA THR A 186 21.20 -41.64 -8.83
C THR A 186 21.10 -40.45 -7.87
N ASP A 187 22.17 -39.66 -7.80
CA ASP A 187 22.18 -38.41 -7.02
C ASP A 187 21.09 -37.43 -7.47
N GLN A 188 20.71 -37.47 -8.76
CA GLN A 188 19.62 -36.66 -9.29
C GLN A 188 18.26 -37.06 -8.70
N ASP A 189 18.05 -38.36 -8.43
CA ASP A 189 16.82 -38.86 -7.81
C ASP A 189 16.74 -38.41 -6.35
N VAL A 190 17.88 -38.39 -5.63
CA VAL A 190 17.97 -37.86 -4.27
C VAL A 190 17.61 -36.38 -4.22
N ASN A 191 18.20 -35.58 -5.11
CA ASN A 191 17.93 -34.14 -5.19
C ASN A 191 16.47 -33.86 -5.56
N SER A 192 15.90 -34.66 -6.46
CA SER A 192 14.48 -34.55 -6.83
C SER A 192 13.56 -34.90 -5.66
N LEU A 193 13.89 -35.92 -4.87
CA LEU A 193 13.16 -36.26 -3.65
C LEU A 193 13.26 -35.14 -2.61
N ALA A 194 14.47 -34.61 -2.36
CA ALA A 194 14.70 -33.52 -1.42
C ALA A 194 13.91 -32.25 -1.80
N ALA A 195 13.85 -31.91 -3.08
CA ALA A 195 13.05 -30.79 -3.56
C ALA A 195 11.55 -30.98 -3.26
N ARG A 196 11.01 -32.18 -3.48
CA ARG A 196 9.61 -32.52 -3.15
C ARG A 196 9.34 -32.50 -1.65
N HIS A 197 10.30 -32.96 -0.84
CA HIS A 197 10.20 -32.88 0.62
C HIS A 197 10.15 -31.43 1.10
N PHE A 198 10.99 -30.57 0.54
CA PHE A 198 11.02 -29.15 0.87
C PHE A 198 9.69 -28.46 0.50
N GLU A 199 9.20 -28.69 -0.71
CA GLU A 199 7.90 -28.14 -1.16
C GLU A 199 6.75 -28.61 -0.27
N SER A 200 6.66 -29.91 0.01
CA SER A 200 5.61 -30.46 0.88
C SER A 200 5.69 -29.95 2.32
N GLN A 201 6.89 -29.70 2.84
CA GLN A 201 7.06 -29.14 4.18
C GLN A 201 6.61 -27.68 4.20
N GLN A 202 7.03 -26.90 3.21
CA GLN A 202 6.64 -25.49 3.09
C GLN A 202 5.13 -25.32 2.95
N ASP A 203 4.46 -26.14 2.13
CA ASP A 203 3.01 -26.10 1.97
C ASP A 203 2.27 -26.37 3.28
N LEU A 204 2.73 -27.36 4.04
CA LEU A 204 2.12 -27.73 5.32
C LEU A 204 2.36 -26.65 6.39
N GLU A 205 3.58 -26.11 6.48
CA GLU A 205 3.91 -25.01 7.40
C GLU A 205 3.09 -23.75 7.07
N ASN A 206 2.94 -23.42 5.79
CA ASN A 206 2.13 -22.28 5.35
C ASN A 206 0.65 -22.47 5.68
N LYS A 207 0.09 -23.66 5.43
CA LYS A 207 -1.28 -24.00 5.83
C LYS A 207 -1.48 -23.73 7.32
N TRP A 208 -0.64 -24.32 8.16
CA TRP A 208 -0.75 -24.18 9.61
C TRP A 208 -0.53 -22.75 10.09
N THR A 209 0.40 -22.02 9.50
CA THR A 209 0.64 -20.60 9.83
C THR A 209 -0.61 -19.77 9.55
N ASN A 210 -1.28 -20.01 8.42
CA ASN A 210 -2.49 -19.31 8.05
C ASN A 210 -3.67 -19.68 8.96
N GLU A 211 -3.89 -20.96 9.22
CA GLU A 211 -4.96 -21.44 10.09
C GLU A 211 -4.81 -20.92 11.53
N LEU A 212 -3.60 -20.98 12.11
CA LEU A 212 -3.33 -20.41 13.43
C LEU A 212 -3.59 -18.91 13.45
N LYS A 213 -3.04 -18.18 12.47
CA LYS A 213 -3.20 -16.72 12.39
C LYS A 213 -4.67 -16.33 12.29
N GLN A 214 -5.43 -17.02 11.45
CA GLN A 214 -6.85 -16.77 11.27
C GLN A 214 -7.63 -17.09 12.54
N SER A 215 -7.43 -18.28 13.13
CA SER A 215 -8.14 -18.71 14.34
C SER A 215 -7.85 -17.76 15.51
N THR A 216 -6.58 -17.44 15.77
CA THR A 216 -6.20 -16.49 16.83
C THR A 216 -6.77 -15.10 16.60
N ALA A 217 -6.80 -14.62 15.35
CA ALA A 217 -7.39 -13.31 15.05
C ALA A 217 -8.90 -13.28 15.30
N ILE A 218 -9.63 -14.31 14.86
CA ILE A 218 -11.08 -14.44 15.10
C ILE A 218 -11.35 -14.50 16.60
N GLN A 219 -10.66 -15.37 17.34
CA GLN A 219 -10.88 -15.51 18.78
C GLN A 219 -10.56 -14.22 19.53
N LYS A 220 -9.46 -13.52 19.18
CA LYS A 220 -9.12 -12.22 19.78
C LYS A 220 -10.24 -11.19 19.53
N GLN A 221 -10.75 -11.12 18.31
CA GLN A 221 -11.82 -10.19 17.97
C GLN A 221 -13.12 -10.53 18.71
N GLU A 222 -13.56 -11.79 18.66
CA GLU A 222 -14.79 -12.24 19.35
C GLU A 222 -14.71 -11.99 20.85
N TYR A 223 -13.55 -12.26 21.44
CA TYR A 223 -13.29 -12.00 22.85
C TYR A 223 -13.39 -10.50 23.18
N GLN A 224 -12.74 -9.64 22.39
CA GLN A 224 -12.79 -8.19 22.57
C GLN A 224 -14.21 -7.64 22.43
N GLU A 225 -14.96 -8.06 21.40
CA GLU A 225 -16.35 -7.66 21.20
C GLU A 225 -17.25 -8.10 22.35
N TRP A 226 -17.06 -9.34 22.83
CA TRP A 226 -17.82 -9.88 23.95
C TRP A 226 -17.56 -9.10 25.24
N VAL A 227 -16.28 -8.80 25.53
CA VAL A 227 -15.86 -8.02 26.70
C VAL A 227 -16.50 -6.63 26.71
N ILE A 228 -16.42 -5.91 25.59
CA ILE A 228 -16.99 -4.56 25.48
C ILE A 228 -18.51 -4.59 25.65
N LYS A 229 -19.18 -5.56 25.02
CA LYS A 229 -20.64 -5.73 25.13
C LYS A 229 -21.06 -6.02 26.56
N LEU A 230 -20.37 -6.93 27.24
CA LEU A 230 -20.65 -7.27 28.64
C LEU A 230 -20.51 -6.05 29.55
N HIS A 231 -19.45 -5.26 29.36
CA HIS A 231 -19.24 -4.03 30.13
C HIS A 231 -20.34 -2.99 29.87
N HIS A 232 -20.76 -2.81 28.62
CA HIS A 232 -21.88 -1.94 28.29
C HIS A 232 -23.19 -2.36 28.96
N ASP A 233 -23.49 -3.66 28.96
CA ASP A 233 -24.69 -4.23 29.58
C ASP A 233 -24.69 -4.06 31.11
N LEU A 234 -23.54 -4.14 31.77
CA LEU A 234 -23.39 -3.90 33.20
C LEU A 234 -23.56 -2.42 33.58
N LYS A 235 -23.11 -1.50 32.72
CA LYS A 235 -23.18 -0.04 32.95
C LYS A 235 -24.59 0.54 32.71
N ASN A 236 -25.46 -0.15 31.97
CA ASN A 236 -26.83 0.26 31.65
C ASN A 236 -27.91 -0.58 32.37
N PRO A 237 -28.21 -0.33 33.66
CA PRO A 237 -29.13 -1.15 34.46
C PRO A 237 -30.62 -1.07 34.06
N ASN A 238 -31.02 -0.17 33.14
CA ASN A 238 -32.39 -0.08 32.63
C ASN A 238 -32.76 -1.17 31.60
N ASN A 239 -31.82 -2.05 31.23
CA ASN A 239 -32.07 -3.20 30.35
C ASN A 239 -32.17 -4.53 31.13
N SER A 240 -32.72 -4.46 32.35
CA SER A 240 -32.77 -5.55 33.34
C SER A 240 -33.54 -6.81 32.93
N SER A 241 -34.28 -6.78 31.81
CA SER A 241 -34.93 -7.97 31.23
C SER A 241 -33.96 -8.94 30.52
N ILE A 242 -32.67 -8.61 30.39
CA ILE A 242 -31.65 -9.42 29.68
C ILE A 242 -30.71 -10.16 30.66
N ARG A 243 -30.94 -10.09 31.97
CA ARG A 243 -30.09 -10.79 32.97
C ARG A 243 -30.15 -12.32 32.90
N VAL A 244 -31.11 -12.90 32.17
CA VAL A 244 -31.31 -14.37 32.07
C VAL A 244 -30.89 -14.92 30.69
N SER A 245 -30.64 -14.07 29.69
CA SER A 245 -30.23 -14.50 28.34
C SER A 245 -28.75 -14.32 28.04
N ALA A 246 -28.02 -13.51 28.80
CA ALA A 246 -26.56 -13.35 28.66
C ALA A 246 -25.76 -14.61 29.04
N SER A 247 -26.38 -15.53 29.79
CA SER A 247 -25.81 -16.83 30.15
C SER A 247 -25.90 -17.90 29.05
N LEU A 248 -26.48 -17.61 27.87
CA LEU A 248 -26.75 -18.62 26.84
C LEU A 248 -26.27 -18.31 25.42
N SER A 249 -25.33 -17.39 25.24
CA SER A 249 -24.59 -17.31 23.97
C SER A 249 -23.13 -17.07 24.24
N ILE A 250 -22.46 -18.12 24.73
CA ILE A 250 -21.04 -18.30 24.49
C ILE A 250 -20.89 -18.42 22.97
N PRO A 251 -20.08 -17.57 22.31
CA PRO A 251 -19.72 -17.78 20.92
C PRO A 251 -18.83 -19.03 20.83
N MET A 252 -19.44 -20.21 20.83
CA MET A 252 -18.80 -21.42 20.32
C MET A 252 -19.29 -21.61 18.89
N LYS A 253 -18.64 -20.94 17.95
CA LYS A 253 -18.61 -21.44 16.58
C LYS A 253 -17.34 -22.27 16.45
N LEU A 254 -17.51 -23.58 16.57
CA LEU A 254 -16.62 -24.59 15.98
C LEU A 254 -16.76 -24.52 14.45
#